data_AF-A0A9D6F4Z2-F1
#
_entry.id   AF-A0A9D6F4Z2-F1
#
_cell.length_a   1.000
_cell.length_b   1.000
_cell.length_c   1.000
_cell.angle_alpha   90.00
_cell.angle_beta   90.00
_cell.angle_gamma   90.00
#
_symmetry.space_group_name_H-M   'P 1'
#
loop_
_entity.id
_entity.type
_entity.pdbx_description
1 polymer ?
#
loop_
_entity_poly.entity_id
_entity_poly.type
_entity_poly.pdbx_seq_one_letter_code
_entity_poly.pdbx_strand_id
1 'polypeptide(L)'
;MKRKYAVLAAMGIVLAATTGSQAQDVPVPAEQTKEAKANPQPQPVPPSVEAVPGGGGLAIAGRGGKLLSDAGLEKLALTKEQKAKFDKLNEEYQKKQKDLQFPGIDVLKSPDPKKIRDHIDAQRKLRPDYLAKVESILTDEQKKIFDEVRRERQGNFGPGFPGLPFGNFQPPAFGGFGPGKFLSRDLQERLKLSDEQRKKVDELQKELEASVLKLLSDEQKKSLAELKKRGPGGFGFAPPIQFQPPNFQPPAGGGDPAVQEQLQRLIRELEALRKEVKDIKKGQK
;
A
#
# COMPACT_ATOMS: atom_id res chain seq x y z
N MET A 1 31.96 -22.21 -23.41
CA MET A 1 30.58 -22.50 -22.97
C MET A 1 30.45 -23.06 -21.54
N LYS A 2 31.49 -23.65 -20.93
CA LYS A 2 31.39 -24.29 -19.59
C LYS A 2 31.36 -23.37 -18.35
N ARG A 3 31.51 -22.03 -18.50
CA ARG A 3 31.49 -21.09 -17.36
C ARG A 3 30.15 -20.36 -17.14
N LYS A 4 29.21 -20.41 -18.11
CA LYS A 4 27.89 -19.76 -17.96
C LYS A 4 26.85 -20.63 -17.25
N TYR A 5 27.07 -21.94 -17.14
CA TYR A 5 26.16 -22.87 -16.46
C TYR A 5 26.35 -22.96 -14.94
N ALA A 6 27.43 -22.40 -14.37
CA ALA A 6 27.67 -22.43 -12.92
C ALA A 6 26.75 -21.48 -12.13
N VAL A 7 26.30 -20.38 -12.74
CA VAL A 7 25.45 -19.39 -12.04
C VAL A 7 23.98 -19.83 -11.98
N LEU A 8 23.51 -20.60 -12.98
CA LEU A 8 22.14 -21.13 -13.01
C LEU A 8 21.93 -22.34 -12.08
N ALA A 9 22.96 -23.15 -11.82
CA ALA A 9 22.87 -24.26 -10.86
C ALA A 9 22.78 -23.79 -9.40
N ALA A 10 23.35 -22.62 -9.07
CA ALA A 10 23.29 -22.06 -7.71
C ALA A 10 21.92 -21.47 -7.34
N MET A 11 21.07 -21.15 -8.32
CA MET A 11 19.70 -20.66 -8.07
C MET A 11 18.66 -21.79 -7.96
N GLY A 12 18.97 -23.00 -8.45
CA GLY A 12 18.06 -24.15 -8.40
C GLY A 12 18.13 -25.00 -7.13
N ILE A 13 19.17 -24.85 -6.30
CA ILE A 13 19.39 -25.69 -5.10
C ILE A 13 18.72 -25.09 -3.83
N VAL A 14 18.18 -23.88 -3.88
CA VAL A 14 17.59 -23.22 -2.70
C VAL A 14 16.12 -23.61 -2.43
N LEU A 15 15.53 -24.53 -3.21
CA LEU A 15 14.12 -24.93 -3.03
C LEU A 15 13.88 -26.31 -2.40
N ALA A 16 14.89 -26.97 -1.83
CA ALA A 16 14.71 -28.32 -1.24
C ALA A 16 15.51 -28.52 0.06
N ALA A 17 15.21 -27.76 1.12
CA ALA A 17 15.68 -28.09 2.47
C ALA A 17 14.88 -27.35 3.58
N THR A 18 13.58 -27.62 3.70
CA THR A 18 12.82 -27.23 4.92
C THR A 18 11.78 -28.29 5.29
N THR A 19 12.24 -29.49 5.63
CA THR A 19 11.48 -30.45 6.43
C THR A 19 12.45 -31.17 7.35
N GLY A 20 12.37 -30.87 8.64
CA GLY A 20 13.23 -31.47 9.66
C GLY A 20 13.02 -30.82 11.02
N SER A 21 11.78 -30.91 11.52
CA SER A 21 11.42 -30.51 12.89
C SER A 21 12.13 -31.42 13.88
N GLN A 22 13.14 -30.91 14.58
CA GLN A 22 13.71 -31.57 15.75
C GLN A 22 12.72 -31.45 16.91
N ALA A 23 12.15 -32.58 17.31
CA ALA A 23 11.51 -32.73 18.61
C ALA A 23 12.62 -32.73 19.68
N GLN A 24 12.60 -31.74 20.57
CA GLN A 24 13.35 -31.80 21.82
C GLN A 24 12.44 -32.43 22.88
N ASP A 25 12.81 -33.64 23.27
CA ASP A 25 12.38 -34.32 24.48
C ASP A 25 12.69 -33.43 25.69
N VAL A 26 11.65 -33.03 26.41
CA VAL A 26 11.77 -32.43 27.74
C VAL A 26 11.36 -33.50 28.75
N PRO A 27 12.23 -33.90 29.71
CA PRO A 27 11.89 -34.89 30.71
C PRO A 27 10.88 -34.31 31.70
N VAL A 28 9.76 -35.03 31.86
CA VAL A 28 8.76 -34.81 32.92
C VAL A 28 9.33 -35.38 34.23
N PRO A 29 9.42 -34.59 35.32
CA PRO A 29 9.69 -35.15 36.64
C PRO A 29 8.39 -35.72 37.23
N ALA A 30 8.52 -36.95 37.73
CA ALA A 30 7.49 -37.68 38.46
C ALA A 30 7.37 -37.21 39.92
N GLU A 31 6.25 -37.59 40.52
CA GLU A 31 5.87 -37.54 41.95
C GLU A 31 5.35 -36.22 42.52
N GLN A 32 4.04 -36.18 42.83
CA GLN A 32 3.57 -36.54 44.19
C GLN A 32 2.04 -36.58 44.24
N THR A 33 1.54 -37.79 44.50
CA THR A 33 0.17 -38.09 44.91
C THR A 33 -0.02 -37.69 46.36
N LYS A 34 -0.91 -36.73 46.66
CA LYS A 34 -1.66 -36.70 47.92
C LYS A 34 -3.09 -36.20 47.69
N GLU A 35 -4.00 -36.94 48.31
CA GLU A 35 -5.44 -36.77 48.42
C GLU A 35 -5.89 -35.34 48.72
N ALA A 36 -6.89 -34.84 47.99
CA ALA A 36 -7.91 -33.97 48.55
C ALA A 36 -9.20 -34.05 47.70
N LYS A 37 -10.26 -34.58 48.31
CA LYS A 37 -11.65 -34.43 47.88
C LYS A 37 -12.01 -32.95 47.86
N ALA A 38 -12.37 -32.40 46.70
CA ALA A 38 -13.44 -31.42 46.56
C ALA A 38 -13.68 -31.19 45.07
N ASN A 39 -14.93 -31.36 44.66
CA ASN A 39 -15.46 -31.05 43.34
C ASN A 39 -15.66 -29.54 43.20
N PRO A 40 -14.89 -28.81 42.35
CA PRO A 40 -15.29 -27.49 41.91
C PRO A 40 -16.05 -27.64 40.59
N GLN A 41 -17.28 -27.13 40.56
CA GLN A 41 -18.03 -26.91 39.33
C GLN A 41 -17.12 -26.28 38.25
N PRO A 42 -17.14 -26.79 37.00
CA PRO A 42 -16.49 -26.10 35.90
C PRO A 42 -17.17 -24.74 35.72
N GLN A 43 -16.38 -23.66 35.86
CA GLN A 43 -16.84 -22.33 35.48
C GLN A 43 -17.22 -22.35 33.99
N PRO A 44 -18.31 -21.66 33.60
CA PRO A 44 -18.66 -21.53 32.19
C PRO A 44 -17.50 -20.85 31.47
N VAL A 45 -16.91 -21.57 30.51
CA VAL A 45 -16.01 -20.98 29.53
C VAL A 45 -16.69 -19.73 28.95
N PRO A 46 -16.05 -18.55 28.96
CA PRO A 46 -16.60 -17.39 28.26
C PRO A 46 -16.82 -17.80 26.80
N PRO A 47 -17.92 -17.37 26.16
CA PRO A 47 -18.13 -17.69 24.76
C PRO A 47 -16.91 -17.23 23.98
N SER A 48 -16.28 -18.17 23.27
CA SER A 48 -15.23 -17.91 22.30
C SER A 48 -15.61 -16.67 21.52
N VAL A 49 -14.87 -15.58 21.71
CA VAL A 49 -15.01 -14.39 20.88
C VAL A 49 -14.74 -14.88 19.48
N GLU A 50 -15.79 -15.05 18.68
CA GLU A 50 -15.68 -15.46 17.29
C GLU A 50 -14.61 -14.56 16.66
N ALA A 51 -13.53 -15.20 16.21
CA ALA A 51 -12.51 -14.55 15.43
C ALA A 51 -13.22 -13.85 14.27
N VAL A 52 -13.37 -12.53 14.39
CA VAL A 52 -13.84 -11.66 13.32
C VAL A 52 -12.96 -12.00 12.13
N PRO A 53 -13.49 -12.58 11.05
CA PRO A 53 -12.67 -13.09 9.97
C PRO A 53 -11.83 -11.95 9.41
N GLY A 54 -10.53 -12.00 9.72
CA GLY A 54 -9.49 -11.17 9.16
C GLY A 54 -9.28 -11.54 7.70
N GLY A 55 -10.29 -11.25 6.88
CA GLY A 55 -10.20 -11.32 5.43
C GLY A 55 -9.28 -10.21 4.94
N GLY A 56 -7.97 -10.49 4.91
CA GLY A 56 -6.92 -9.69 4.27
C GLY A 56 -7.05 -9.64 2.74
N GLY A 57 -8.27 -9.58 2.21
CA GLY A 57 -8.52 -9.17 0.84
C GLY A 57 -8.26 -7.68 0.74
N LEU A 58 -7.53 -7.26 -0.30
CA LEU A 58 -7.45 -5.88 -0.78
C LEU A 58 -8.88 -5.38 -1.12
N ALA A 59 -9.70 -5.14 -0.12
CA ALA A 59 -10.87 -4.31 -0.21
C ALA A 59 -10.34 -2.89 -0.40
N ILE A 60 -10.04 -2.55 -1.65
CA ILE A 60 -9.78 -1.18 -2.09
C ILE A 60 -10.84 -0.31 -1.41
N ALA A 61 -10.35 0.65 -0.63
CA ALA A 61 -11.03 1.45 0.38
C ALA A 61 -12.26 2.24 -0.14
N GLY A 62 -13.30 1.52 -0.55
CA GLY A 62 -14.56 2.05 -1.07
C GLY A 62 -15.74 1.78 -0.15
N ARG A 63 -15.59 1.00 0.93
CA ARG A 63 -16.65 0.87 1.94
C ARG A 63 -16.68 2.15 2.76
N GLY A 64 -17.59 3.04 2.40
CA GLY A 64 -17.87 4.26 3.13
C GLY A 64 -18.05 3.97 4.62
N GLY A 65 -17.03 4.27 5.41
CA GLY A 65 -17.04 3.97 6.84
C GLY A 65 -18.13 4.76 7.56
N LYS A 66 -18.70 4.19 8.63
CA LYS A 66 -19.63 4.89 9.55
C LYS A 66 -19.02 6.23 10.02
N LEU A 67 -19.87 7.21 10.31
CA LEU A 67 -19.45 8.54 10.79
C LEU A 67 -18.51 8.43 12.01
N LEU A 68 -18.89 7.57 12.96
CA LEU A 68 -18.13 7.17 14.14
C LEU A 68 -17.89 5.65 14.15
N SER A 69 -16.81 5.21 14.79
CA SER A 69 -16.59 3.78 15.07
C SER A 69 -17.54 3.34 16.17
N ASP A 70 -17.84 2.05 16.22
CA ASP A 70 -18.65 1.48 17.30
C ASP A 70 -18.00 1.76 18.67
N ALA A 71 -16.67 1.61 18.78
CA ALA A 71 -15.90 2.01 19.97
C ALA A 71 -16.01 3.52 20.31
N GLY A 72 -16.17 4.39 19.31
CA GLY A 72 -16.36 5.82 19.55
C GLY A 72 -17.76 6.13 20.08
N LEU A 73 -18.77 5.39 19.60
CA LEU A 73 -20.15 5.50 20.06
C LEU A 73 -20.32 4.99 21.50
N GLU A 74 -19.60 3.92 21.86
CA GLU A 74 -19.57 3.41 23.24
C GLU A 74 -18.98 4.43 24.21
N LYS A 75 -17.86 5.09 23.84
CA LYS A 75 -17.25 6.17 24.64
C LYS A 75 -18.19 7.36 24.87
N LEU A 76 -19.08 7.65 23.92
CA LEU A 76 -20.03 8.78 23.99
C LEU A 76 -21.21 8.56 24.94
N ALA A 77 -21.47 7.32 25.36
CA ALA A 77 -22.58 6.96 26.25
C ALA A 77 -23.91 7.64 25.87
N LEU A 78 -24.28 7.58 24.59
CA LEU A 78 -25.47 8.26 24.06
C LEU A 78 -26.76 7.74 24.71
N THR A 79 -27.71 8.65 24.99
CA THR A 79 -29.05 8.25 25.41
C THR A 79 -29.78 7.50 24.28
N LYS A 80 -30.84 6.76 24.62
CA LYS A 80 -31.65 6.03 23.60
C LYS A 80 -32.16 6.95 22.48
N GLU A 81 -32.60 8.16 22.84
CA GLU A 81 -33.08 9.15 21.88
C GLU A 81 -31.94 9.72 21.01
N GLN A 82 -30.79 10.03 21.60
CA GLN A 82 -29.61 10.49 20.85
C GLN A 82 -29.11 9.42 19.88
N LYS A 83 -29.09 8.15 20.32
CA LYS A 83 -28.70 7.01 19.49
C LYS A 83 -29.63 6.86 18.29
N ALA A 84 -30.95 6.95 18.48
CA ALA A 84 -31.91 6.91 17.38
C ALA A 84 -31.73 8.08 16.38
N LYS A 85 -31.41 9.29 16.84
CA LYS A 85 -31.08 10.43 15.97
C LYS A 85 -29.76 10.21 15.22
N PHE A 86 -28.75 9.70 15.91
CA PHE A 86 -27.45 9.36 15.32
C PHE A 86 -27.58 8.30 14.23
N ASP A 87 -28.34 7.23 14.49
CA ASP A 87 -28.54 6.14 13.53
C ASP A 87 -29.20 6.65 12.25
N LYS A 88 -30.24 7.50 12.37
CA LYS A 88 -30.86 8.18 11.21
C LYS A 88 -29.86 9.06 10.43
N LEU A 89 -29.04 9.84 11.13
CA LEU A 89 -28.00 10.66 10.49
C LEU A 89 -26.95 9.80 9.78
N ASN A 90 -26.55 8.69 10.40
CA ASN A 90 -25.57 7.77 9.82
C ASN A 90 -26.14 7.04 8.59
N GLU A 91 -27.42 6.64 8.60
CA GLU A 91 -28.09 6.08 7.43
C GLU A 91 -28.19 7.10 6.27
N GLU A 92 -28.58 8.34 6.57
CA GLU A 92 -28.65 9.41 5.57
C GLU A 92 -27.26 9.73 4.98
N TYR A 93 -26.22 9.78 5.83
CA TYR A 93 -24.83 9.92 5.41
C TYR A 93 -24.39 8.76 4.52
N GLN A 94 -24.65 7.51 4.91
CA GLN A 94 -24.31 6.32 4.14
C GLN A 94 -24.99 6.30 2.77
N LYS A 95 -26.26 6.74 2.71
CA LYS A 95 -26.99 6.87 1.45
C LYS A 95 -26.33 7.91 0.53
N LYS A 96 -26.06 9.12 1.04
CA LYS A 96 -25.37 10.16 0.25
C LYS A 96 -23.95 9.77 -0.13
N GLN A 97 -23.25 9.04 0.71
CA GLN A 97 -21.90 8.55 0.41
C GLN A 97 -21.94 7.50 -0.71
N LYS A 98 -22.98 6.67 -0.79
CA LYS A 98 -23.21 5.74 -1.91
C LYS A 98 -23.58 6.49 -3.19
N ASP A 99 -24.44 7.51 -3.11
CA ASP A 99 -24.79 8.37 -4.25
C ASP A 99 -23.57 9.16 -4.78
N LEU A 100 -22.64 9.50 -3.88
CA LEU A 100 -21.34 10.10 -4.18
C LEU A 100 -20.23 9.06 -4.35
N GLN A 101 -20.50 7.76 -4.32
CA GLN A 101 -19.46 6.78 -4.64
C GLN A 101 -19.14 6.95 -6.12
N PHE A 102 -17.84 6.99 -6.45
CA PHE A 102 -17.34 7.47 -7.73
C PHE A 102 -18.26 7.00 -8.86
N PRO A 103 -18.88 7.92 -9.63
CA PRO A 103 -19.71 7.52 -10.76
C PRO A 103 -18.85 6.59 -11.60
N GLY A 104 -19.37 5.42 -11.95
CA GLY A 104 -18.57 4.26 -12.37
C GLY A 104 -17.58 4.53 -13.51
N ILE A 105 -16.99 3.47 -14.07
CA ILE A 105 -16.00 3.54 -15.17
C ILE A 105 -16.44 4.49 -16.31
N ASP A 106 -17.73 4.77 -16.47
CA ASP A 106 -18.27 5.72 -17.43
C ASP A 106 -17.83 7.19 -17.24
N VAL A 107 -17.57 7.68 -16.02
CA VAL A 107 -16.98 9.04 -15.84
C VAL A 107 -15.49 9.06 -16.18
N LEU A 108 -14.82 7.91 -16.15
CA LEU A 108 -13.46 7.79 -16.66
C LEU A 108 -13.39 7.80 -18.20
N LYS A 109 -14.48 7.46 -18.90
CA LYS A 109 -14.50 7.47 -20.38
C LYS A 109 -14.56 8.88 -20.97
N SER A 110 -15.16 9.82 -20.25
CA SER A 110 -15.27 11.22 -20.68
C SER A 110 -15.20 12.16 -19.46
N PRO A 111 -14.01 12.38 -18.89
CA PRO A 111 -13.86 13.15 -17.66
C PRO A 111 -14.08 14.64 -17.94
N ASP A 112 -15.31 15.11 -17.72
CA ASP A 112 -15.56 16.54 -17.58
C ASP A 112 -14.87 16.99 -16.28
N PRO A 113 -13.80 17.82 -16.36
CA PRO A 113 -13.02 18.20 -15.19
C PRO A 113 -13.84 18.98 -14.16
N LYS A 114 -14.91 19.66 -14.60
CA LYS A 114 -15.80 20.39 -13.70
C LYS A 114 -16.62 19.41 -12.86
N LYS A 115 -17.22 18.39 -13.48
CA LYS A 115 -17.98 17.35 -12.76
C LYS A 115 -17.12 16.58 -11.77
N ILE A 116 -15.86 16.31 -12.12
CA ILE A 116 -14.90 15.68 -11.20
C ILE A 116 -14.64 16.57 -10.00
N ARG A 117 -14.40 17.87 -10.20
CA ARG A 117 -14.20 18.83 -9.09
C ARG A 117 -15.43 18.91 -8.19
N ASP A 118 -16.60 19.08 -8.78
CA ASP A 118 -17.87 19.17 -8.04
C ASP A 118 -18.13 17.89 -7.22
N HIS A 119 -17.82 16.73 -7.78
CA HIS A 119 -17.93 15.45 -7.09
C HIS A 119 -16.94 15.31 -5.93
N ILE A 120 -15.68 15.69 -6.15
CA ILE A 120 -14.65 15.71 -5.09
C ILE A 120 -15.04 16.68 -3.97
N ASP A 121 -15.54 17.86 -4.30
CA ASP A 121 -15.97 18.86 -3.32
C ASP A 121 -17.21 18.39 -2.54
N ALA A 122 -18.15 17.72 -3.20
CA ALA A 122 -19.29 17.09 -2.54
C ALA A 122 -18.83 15.99 -1.55
N GLN A 123 -17.90 15.13 -1.95
CA GLN A 123 -17.33 14.11 -1.04
C GLN A 123 -16.60 14.72 0.15
N ARG A 124 -15.83 15.80 -0.07
CA ARG A 124 -15.07 16.50 0.97
C ARG A 124 -15.97 17.16 2.01
N LYS A 125 -17.08 17.76 1.57
CA LYS A 125 -18.03 18.46 2.45
C LYS A 125 -19.02 17.53 3.14
N LEU A 126 -19.34 16.38 2.52
CA LEU A 126 -20.32 15.46 3.08
C LEU A 126 -20.01 15.07 4.52
N ARG A 127 -18.77 14.63 4.80
CA ARG A 127 -18.42 14.18 6.16
C ARG A 127 -18.50 15.30 7.21
N PRO A 128 -17.84 16.48 7.07
CA PRO A 128 -17.90 17.53 8.07
C PRO A 128 -19.33 18.04 8.31
N ASP A 129 -20.16 18.15 7.27
CA ASP A 129 -21.55 18.59 7.42
C ASP A 129 -22.36 17.65 8.32
N TYR A 130 -22.18 16.33 8.16
CA TYR A 130 -22.86 15.35 9.02
C TYR A 130 -22.25 15.26 10.42
N LEU A 131 -20.95 15.48 10.57
CA LEU A 131 -20.33 15.57 11.90
C LEU A 131 -20.87 16.77 12.67
N ALA A 132 -21.05 17.94 12.04
CA ALA A 132 -21.67 19.10 12.67
C ALA A 132 -23.13 18.81 13.09
N LYS A 133 -23.90 18.05 12.28
CA LYS A 133 -25.24 17.59 12.68
C LYS A 133 -25.18 16.65 13.90
N VAL A 134 -24.20 15.76 13.96
CA VAL A 134 -23.97 14.92 15.15
C VAL A 134 -23.63 15.78 16.36
N GLU A 135 -22.72 16.74 16.25
CA GLU A 135 -22.37 17.65 17.34
C GLU A 135 -23.58 18.41 17.89
N SER A 136 -24.58 18.73 17.05
CA SER A 136 -25.80 19.42 17.47
C SER A 136 -26.75 18.58 18.34
N ILE A 137 -26.66 17.25 18.31
CA ILE A 137 -27.47 16.35 19.16
C ILE A 137 -26.75 15.94 20.46
N LEU A 138 -25.49 16.33 20.64
CA LEU A 138 -24.67 15.99 21.80
C LEU A 138 -24.75 17.05 22.90
N THR A 139 -24.59 16.62 24.15
CA THR A 139 -24.36 17.53 25.28
C THR A 139 -22.94 18.09 25.25
N ASP A 140 -22.67 19.15 26.02
CA ASP A 140 -21.34 19.79 26.03
C ASP A 140 -20.23 18.86 26.56
N GLU A 141 -20.57 17.94 27.47
CA GLU A 141 -19.65 16.89 27.93
C GLU A 141 -19.35 15.88 26.82
N GLN A 142 -20.39 15.43 26.12
CA GLN A 142 -20.24 14.50 25.00
C GLN A 142 -19.47 15.11 23.83
N LYS A 143 -19.59 16.42 23.58
CA LYS A 143 -18.79 17.12 22.55
C LYS A 143 -17.29 17.02 22.83
N LYS A 144 -16.86 17.11 24.10
CA LYS A 144 -15.44 16.94 24.46
C LYS A 144 -14.94 15.53 24.14
N ILE A 145 -15.73 14.50 24.47
CA ILE A 145 -15.42 13.10 24.15
C ILE A 145 -15.42 12.90 22.63
N PHE A 146 -16.38 13.49 21.92
CA PHE A 146 -16.45 13.46 20.46
C PHE A 146 -15.20 14.07 19.80
N ASP A 147 -14.75 15.23 20.28
CA ASP A 147 -13.53 15.90 19.80
C ASP A 147 -12.27 15.09 20.09
N GLU A 148 -12.22 14.40 21.23
CA GLU A 148 -11.15 13.47 21.56
C GLU A 148 -11.14 12.26 20.63
N VAL A 149 -12.28 11.60 20.43
CA VAL A 149 -12.45 10.48 19.49
C VAL A 149 -12.09 10.90 18.06
N ARG A 150 -12.43 12.13 17.66
CA ARG A 150 -12.09 12.70 16.36
C ARG A 150 -10.59 12.95 16.23
N ARG A 151 -9.93 13.47 17.28
CA ARG A 151 -8.48 13.65 17.34
C ARG A 151 -7.73 12.31 17.35
N GLU A 152 -8.21 11.31 18.07
CA GLU A 152 -7.63 9.96 18.10
C GLU A 152 -7.66 9.33 16.70
N ARG A 153 -8.79 9.45 15.99
CA ARG A 153 -8.92 8.99 14.60
C ARG A 153 -8.02 9.76 13.63
N GLN A 154 -7.84 11.05 13.81
CA GLN A 154 -6.93 11.86 12.99
C GLN A 154 -5.46 11.57 13.32
N GLY A 155 -5.14 11.32 14.59
CA GLY A 155 -3.77 11.11 15.10
C GLY A 155 -3.20 9.71 14.85
N ASN A 156 -4.05 8.70 14.62
CA ASN A 156 -3.59 7.35 14.30
C ASN A 156 -3.22 7.16 12.80
N PHE A 157 -3.45 8.16 11.96
CA PHE A 157 -2.69 8.34 10.72
C PHE A 157 -1.41 9.10 11.09
N GLY A 158 -0.34 8.34 11.37
CA GLY A 158 0.78 8.78 12.19
C GLY A 158 1.51 10.07 11.77
N PRO A 159 2.40 10.60 12.64
CA PRO A 159 3.00 11.94 12.58
C PRO A 159 3.96 12.20 11.39
N GLY A 160 3.96 11.35 10.37
CA GLY A 160 4.84 11.41 9.20
C GLY A 160 4.22 11.98 7.91
N PHE A 161 2.96 12.42 7.94
CA PHE A 161 2.37 13.21 6.86
C PHE A 161 1.94 14.60 7.36
N PRO A 162 2.92 15.48 7.69
CA PRO A 162 2.61 16.85 8.06
C PRO A 162 2.11 17.61 6.82
N GLY A 163 0.83 17.97 6.82
CA GLY A 163 0.34 19.09 6.02
C GLY A 163 0.16 18.85 4.52
N LEU A 164 -0.56 17.80 4.11
CA LEU A 164 -1.27 17.89 2.83
C LEU A 164 -2.70 18.38 3.08
N PRO A 165 -3.06 19.63 2.72
CA PRO A 165 -4.46 19.99 2.58
C PRO A 165 -4.99 19.02 1.53
N PHE A 166 -5.95 18.17 1.90
CA PHE A 166 -6.56 17.18 1.02
C PHE A 166 -7.34 17.91 -0.09
N GLY A 167 -6.56 18.44 -1.05
CA GLY A 167 -6.87 19.35 -2.15
C GLY A 167 -6.41 18.77 -3.47
N ASN A 168 -5.24 18.13 -3.50
CA ASN A 168 -4.74 17.36 -4.63
C ASN A 168 -4.71 15.88 -4.28
N PHE A 169 -5.77 15.17 -4.64
CA PHE A 169 -5.71 13.73 -4.85
C PHE A 169 -4.81 13.49 -6.07
N GLN A 170 -3.49 13.57 -5.86
CA GLN A 170 -2.56 12.97 -6.79
C GLN A 170 -2.77 11.45 -6.61
N PRO A 171 -3.25 10.72 -7.64
CA PRO A 171 -3.38 9.27 -7.57
C PRO A 171 -2.05 8.72 -7.06
N PRO A 172 -2.05 7.67 -6.21
CA PRO A 172 -0.93 7.29 -5.37
C PRO A 172 0.36 7.47 -6.14
N ALA A 173 1.03 8.59 -5.85
CA ALA A 173 2.33 8.85 -6.42
C ALA A 173 3.16 7.73 -5.82
N PHE A 174 3.53 6.80 -6.69
CA PHE A 174 4.47 5.71 -6.51
C PHE A 174 5.86 6.31 -6.17
N GLY A 175 5.91 7.23 -5.20
CA GLY A 175 6.94 8.25 -5.03
C GLY A 175 7.84 8.00 -3.82
N GLY A 176 7.65 6.88 -3.11
CA GLY A 176 8.70 6.28 -2.29
C GLY A 176 9.70 5.45 -3.13
N PHE A 177 9.39 5.21 -4.40
CA PHE A 177 10.32 4.61 -5.35
C PHE A 177 11.22 5.70 -5.90
N GLY A 178 12.28 6.04 -5.16
CA GLY A 178 13.41 6.71 -5.79
C GLY A 178 13.78 5.94 -7.07
N PRO A 179 13.98 6.62 -8.22
CA PRO A 179 14.26 5.96 -9.48
C PRO A 179 15.49 5.07 -9.30
N GLY A 180 15.26 3.75 -9.29
CA GLY A 180 16.31 2.73 -9.09
C GLY A 180 16.04 1.71 -7.99
N LYS A 181 15.22 2.01 -6.97
CA LYS A 181 14.93 1.02 -5.91
C LYS A 181 13.83 0.06 -6.35
N PHE A 182 14.21 -1.12 -6.85
CA PHE A 182 13.26 -2.14 -7.34
C PHE A 182 12.37 -2.72 -6.25
N LEU A 183 12.86 -2.77 -5.01
CA LEU A 183 12.12 -3.21 -3.83
C LEU A 183 12.29 -2.19 -2.71
N SER A 184 11.18 -1.61 -2.23
CA SER A 184 11.21 -0.77 -1.04
C SER A 184 11.63 -1.60 0.18
N ARG A 185 12.27 -0.97 1.17
CA ARG A 185 12.71 -1.64 2.40
C ARG A 185 11.54 -2.33 3.11
N ASP A 186 10.39 -1.68 3.14
CA ASP A 186 9.14 -2.23 3.68
C ASP A 186 8.71 -3.51 2.96
N LEU A 187 8.91 -3.60 1.64
CA LEU A 187 8.59 -4.80 0.88
C LEU A 187 9.57 -5.93 1.20
N GLN A 188 10.86 -5.62 1.34
CA GLN A 188 11.89 -6.59 1.72
C GLN A 188 11.62 -7.19 3.10
N GLU A 189 11.16 -6.37 4.05
CA GLU A 189 10.78 -6.80 5.41
C GLU A 189 9.51 -7.65 5.39
N ARG A 190 8.50 -7.28 4.61
CA ARG A 190 7.27 -8.08 4.43
C ARG A 190 7.54 -9.43 3.77
N LEU A 191 8.51 -9.51 2.87
CA LEU A 191 8.96 -10.74 2.23
C LEU A 191 9.89 -11.57 3.13
N LYS A 192 10.22 -11.08 4.34
CA LYS A 192 11.12 -11.74 5.30
C LYS A 192 12.44 -12.20 4.67
N LEU A 193 13.00 -11.37 3.77
CA LEU A 193 14.28 -11.68 3.12
C LEU A 193 15.39 -11.78 4.17
N SER A 194 16.20 -12.83 4.08
CA SER A 194 17.40 -12.99 4.91
C SER A 194 18.45 -11.92 4.58
N ASP A 195 19.41 -11.69 5.48
CA ASP A 195 20.45 -10.68 5.27
C ASP A 195 21.28 -10.95 4.00
N GLU A 196 21.51 -12.22 3.67
CA GLU A 196 22.18 -12.60 2.42
C GLU A 196 21.35 -12.27 1.17
N GLN A 197 20.03 -12.47 1.23
CA GLN A 197 19.13 -12.13 0.13
C GLN A 197 19.03 -10.62 -0.07
N ARG A 198 18.99 -9.85 1.02
CA ARG A 198 19.01 -8.38 0.97
C ARG A 198 20.29 -7.87 0.31
N LYS A 199 21.45 -8.42 0.68
CA LYS A 199 22.73 -8.10 0.03
C LYS A 199 22.72 -8.39 -1.47
N LYS A 200 22.17 -9.54 -1.89
CA LYS A 200 22.04 -9.88 -3.33
C LYS A 200 21.12 -8.90 -4.07
N VAL A 201 20.03 -8.45 -3.46
CA VAL A 201 19.14 -7.44 -4.04
C VAL A 201 19.88 -6.10 -4.21
N ASP A 202 20.67 -5.68 -3.22
CA ASP A 202 21.46 -4.45 -3.30
C ASP A 202 22.57 -4.53 -4.36
N GLU A 203 23.23 -5.68 -4.50
CA GLU A 203 24.21 -5.92 -5.57
C GLU A 203 23.59 -5.87 -6.96
N LEU A 204 22.46 -6.55 -7.15
CA LEU A 204 21.69 -6.50 -8.41
C LEU A 204 21.24 -5.08 -8.75
N GLN A 205 20.81 -4.32 -7.74
CA GLN A 205 20.43 -2.93 -7.95
C GLN A 205 21.62 -2.08 -8.43
N LYS A 206 22.81 -2.24 -7.84
CA LYS A 206 24.02 -1.53 -8.27
C LYS A 206 24.46 -1.93 -9.67
N GLU A 207 24.40 -3.22 -10.01
CA GLU A 207 24.76 -3.71 -11.35
C GLU A 207 23.79 -3.20 -12.42
N LEU A 208 22.50 -3.17 -12.11
CA LEU A 208 21.48 -2.58 -12.98
C LEU A 208 21.69 -1.08 -13.17
N GLU A 209 21.92 -0.32 -12.08
CA GLU A 209 22.21 1.11 -12.16
C GLU A 209 23.47 1.38 -12.99
N ALA A 210 24.53 0.58 -12.82
CA ALA A 210 25.76 0.69 -13.62
C ALA A 210 25.52 0.38 -15.10
N SER A 211 24.68 -0.61 -15.41
CA SER A 211 24.33 -0.98 -16.80
C SER A 211 23.48 0.10 -17.46
N VAL A 212 22.51 0.66 -16.75
CA VAL A 212 21.71 1.80 -17.22
C VAL A 212 22.62 3.01 -17.48
N LEU A 213 23.54 3.33 -16.57
CA LEU A 213 24.47 4.45 -16.76
C LEU A 213 25.39 4.26 -17.98
N LYS A 214 25.75 3.02 -18.34
CA LYS A 214 26.54 2.74 -19.55
C LYS A 214 25.74 2.90 -20.85
N LEU A 215 24.43 2.67 -20.81
CA LEU A 215 23.53 2.83 -21.97
C LEU A 215 23.12 4.27 -22.22
N LEU A 216 23.15 5.13 -21.19
CA LEU A 216 22.78 6.53 -21.32
C LEU A 216 23.90 7.35 -21.98
N SER A 217 23.51 8.29 -22.84
CA SER A 217 24.42 9.31 -23.37
C SER A 217 24.87 10.28 -22.27
N ASP A 218 25.95 11.03 -22.51
CA ASP A 218 26.48 11.97 -21.51
C ASP A 218 25.49 13.10 -21.17
N GLU A 219 24.68 13.53 -22.14
CA GLU A 219 23.58 14.48 -21.92
C GLU A 219 22.49 13.89 -21.02
N GLN A 220 22.11 12.63 -21.24
CA GLN A 220 21.12 11.93 -20.41
C GLN A 220 21.62 11.70 -18.98
N LYS A 221 22.90 11.34 -18.80
CA LYS A 221 23.53 11.23 -17.48
C LYS A 221 23.47 12.55 -16.72
N LYS A 222 23.70 13.67 -17.41
CA LYS A 222 23.62 15.01 -16.82
C LYS A 222 22.20 15.33 -16.35
N SER A 223 21.19 15.07 -17.17
CA SER A 223 19.77 15.22 -16.79
C SER A 223 19.38 14.32 -15.61
N LEU A 224 19.86 13.07 -15.58
CA LEU A 224 19.61 12.14 -14.47
C LEU A 224 20.28 12.62 -13.17
N ALA A 225 21.51 13.13 -13.25
CA ALA A 225 22.21 13.69 -12.10
C ALA A 225 21.51 14.95 -11.56
N GLU A 226 21.00 15.81 -12.44
CA GLU A 226 20.23 16.99 -12.07
C GLU A 226 18.90 16.61 -11.38
N LEU A 227 18.17 15.63 -11.92
CA LEU A 227 16.96 15.10 -11.28
C LEU A 227 17.25 14.48 -9.92
N LYS A 228 18.35 13.71 -9.78
CA LYS A 228 18.78 13.15 -8.49
C LYS A 228 19.11 14.25 -7.48
N LYS A 229 19.81 15.32 -7.92
CA LYS A 229 20.14 16.48 -7.08
C LYS A 229 18.90 17.28 -6.66
N ARG A 230 17.88 17.32 -7.52
CA ARG A 230 16.60 17.99 -7.27
C ARG A 230 15.69 17.26 -6.27
N GLY A 231 15.99 16.01 -5.97
CA GLY A 231 15.36 15.21 -4.91
C GLY A 231 13.89 14.83 -5.18
N PRO A 232 13.40 13.75 -4.54
CA PRO A 232 12.01 13.30 -4.62
C PRO A 232 11.10 14.25 -3.81
N GLY A 233 10.86 15.43 -4.37
CA GLY A 233 10.15 16.55 -3.76
C GLY A 233 10.38 17.88 -4.48
N GLY A 234 11.38 17.95 -5.36
CA GLY A 234 11.72 19.15 -6.14
C GLY A 234 10.88 19.40 -7.38
N PHE A 235 9.78 18.65 -7.59
CA PHE A 235 8.62 19.13 -8.35
C PHE A 235 7.79 20.09 -7.47
N GLY A 236 8.48 20.98 -6.76
CA GLY A 236 7.86 22.09 -6.08
C GLY A 236 7.23 22.96 -7.15
N PHE A 237 5.91 23.12 -7.02
CA PHE A 237 5.16 24.33 -7.36
C PHE A 237 6.10 25.51 -7.64
N ALA A 238 6.52 25.66 -8.89
CA ALA A 238 6.81 27.00 -9.37
C ALA A 238 5.49 27.77 -9.24
N PRO A 239 5.49 29.05 -8.83
CA PRO A 239 4.31 29.91 -9.00
C PRO A 239 3.82 29.75 -10.44
N PRO A 240 2.50 29.93 -10.73
CA PRO A 240 1.96 29.69 -12.06
C PRO A 240 2.73 30.51 -13.09
N ILE A 241 3.73 29.90 -13.70
CA ILE A 241 4.36 30.41 -14.89
C ILE A 241 3.21 30.35 -15.88
N GLN A 242 2.76 31.50 -16.34
CA GLN A 242 1.95 31.58 -17.55
C GLN A 242 2.74 30.83 -18.61
N PHE A 243 2.32 29.59 -18.83
CA PHE A 243 2.86 28.71 -19.83
C PHE A 243 2.41 29.30 -21.16
N GLN A 244 3.15 30.30 -21.65
CA GLN A 244 3.31 30.42 -23.09
C GLN A 244 4.03 29.14 -23.48
N PRO A 245 3.37 28.20 -24.18
CA PRO A 245 4.07 27.02 -24.64
C PRO A 245 5.25 27.52 -25.47
N PRO A 246 6.50 27.24 -25.07
CA PRO A 246 7.58 27.29 -26.04
C PRO A 246 7.11 26.41 -27.19
N ASN A 247 7.37 26.83 -28.41
CA ASN A 247 7.12 26.05 -29.61
C ASN A 247 7.97 24.76 -29.54
N PHE A 248 7.53 23.80 -28.74
CA PHE A 248 8.15 22.52 -28.54
C PHE A 248 7.73 21.72 -29.75
N GLN A 249 8.42 21.95 -30.86
CA GLN A 249 8.47 20.97 -31.92
C GLN A 249 9.02 19.70 -31.27
N PRO A 250 8.22 18.63 -31.08
CA PRO A 250 8.80 17.37 -30.67
C PRO A 250 9.89 17.06 -31.71
N PRO A 251 11.12 16.69 -31.31
CA PRO A 251 12.11 16.24 -32.26
C PRO A 251 11.45 15.15 -33.09
N ALA A 252 11.32 15.42 -34.39
CA ALA A 252 10.55 14.58 -35.29
C ALA A 252 11.18 13.18 -35.29
N GLY A 253 10.48 12.24 -34.65
CA GLY A 253 10.54 10.80 -34.91
C GLY A 253 11.91 10.23 -35.28
N GLY A 254 12.90 10.37 -34.40
CA GLY A 254 14.22 9.77 -34.59
C GLY A 254 14.77 9.25 -33.27
N GLY A 255 14.10 8.26 -32.66
CA GLY A 255 14.75 7.47 -31.64
C GLY A 255 16.02 6.87 -32.23
N ASP A 256 17.15 7.03 -31.55
CA ASP A 256 18.44 6.54 -32.03
C ASP A 256 18.30 5.07 -32.46
N PRO A 257 18.52 4.75 -33.76
CA PRO A 257 18.33 3.39 -34.26
C PRO A 257 19.22 2.37 -33.53
N ALA A 258 20.35 2.80 -32.96
CA ALA A 258 21.20 1.95 -32.14
C ALA A 258 20.51 1.50 -30.84
N VAL A 259 19.72 2.37 -30.21
CA VAL A 259 18.96 2.04 -29.00
C VAL A 259 17.82 1.08 -29.33
N GLN A 260 17.17 1.27 -30.48
CA GLN A 260 16.10 0.39 -30.95
C GLN A 260 16.64 -1.01 -31.29
N GLU A 261 17.82 -1.09 -31.91
CA GLU A 261 18.47 -2.36 -32.23
C GLU A 261 18.93 -3.11 -30.96
N GLN A 262 19.50 -2.40 -29.99
CA GLN A 262 19.86 -2.99 -28.69
C GLN A 262 18.64 -3.56 -27.96
N LEU A 263 17.52 -2.84 -27.98
CA LEU A 263 16.27 -3.32 -27.38
C LEU A 263 15.76 -4.58 -28.08
N GLN A 264 15.78 -4.62 -29.41
CA GLN A 264 15.39 -5.82 -30.16
C GLN A 264 16.31 -7.02 -29.88
N ARG A 265 17.61 -6.78 -29.69
CA ARG A 265 18.57 -7.84 -29.34
C ARG A 265 18.26 -8.44 -27.96
N LEU A 266 17.97 -7.60 -26.96
CA LEU A 266 17.60 -8.05 -25.62
C LEU A 266 16.29 -8.86 -25.62
N ILE A 267 15.30 -8.45 -26.42
CA ILE A 267 14.04 -9.19 -26.55
C ILE A 267 14.30 -10.59 -27.12
N ARG A 268 15.12 -10.72 -28.17
CA ARG A 268 15.46 -12.03 -28.75
C ARG A 268 16.24 -12.92 -27.78
N GLU A 269 17.17 -12.36 -27.01
CA GLU A 269 17.91 -13.11 -25.98
C GLU A 269 17.00 -13.62 -24.86
N LEU A 270 16.02 -12.82 -24.42
CA LEU A 270 15.03 -13.25 -23.42
C LEU A 270 14.11 -14.35 -23.94
N GLU A 271 13.68 -14.28 -25.20
CA GLU A 271 12.88 -15.33 -25.83
C GLU A 271 13.63 -16.65 -25.97
N ALA A 272 14.93 -16.58 -26.33
CA ALA A 272 15.79 -17.76 -26.41
C ALA A 272 15.94 -18.44 -25.04
N LEU A 273 16.21 -17.66 -23.98
CA LEU A 273 16.29 -18.18 -22.61
C LEU A 273 14.97 -18.80 -22.14
N ARG A 274 13.84 -18.17 -22.46
CA ARG A 274 12.51 -18.71 -22.13
C ARG A 274 12.25 -20.06 -22.80
N LYS A 275 12.76 -20.26 -24.03
CA LYS A 275 12.67 -21.53 -24.75
C LYS A 275 13.56 -22.60 -24.12
N GLU A 276 14.81 -22.27 -23.80
CA GLU A 276 15.76 -23.20 -23.14
C GLU A 276 15.21 -23.69 -21.79
N VAL A 277 14.63 -22.80 -20.98
CA VAL A 277 13.97 -23.17 -19.70
C VAL A 277 12.79 -24.12 -19.92
N LYS A 278 11.99 -23.93 -20.99
CA LYS A 278 10.89 -24.85 -21.32
C LYS A 278 11.40 -26.23 -21.73
N ASP A 279 12.49 -26.30 -22.48
CA ASP A 279 13.06 -27.57 -22.96
C ASP A 279 13.71 -28.35 -21.81
N ILE A 280 14.41 -27.68 -20.90
CA ILE A 280 14.92 -28.29 -19.65
C ILE A 280 13.78 -28.88 -18.82
N LYS A 281 12.66 -28.15 -18.69
CA LYS A 281 11.48 -28.63 -17.93
C LYS A 281 10.80 -29.84 -18.59
N LYS A 282 10.93 -30.01 -19.90
CA LYS A 282 10.39 -31.18 -20.62
C LYS A 282 11.31 -32.40 -20.54
N GLY A 283 12.63 -32.22 -20.46
CA GLY A 283 13.61 -33.30 -20.36
C GLY A 283 13.82 -33.88 -18.96
N GLN A 284 13.15 -33.33 -17.93
CA GLN A 284 13.16 -33.87 -16.55
C GLN A 284 11.93 -34.76 -16.24
N LYS A 285 11.15 -35.14 -17.25
CA LYS A 285 10.10 -36.16 -17.15
C LYS A 285 10.58 -37.46 -17.77
#